data_AF-A0A2H6N3G5-F1
#
_entry.id   AF-A0A2H6N3G5-F1
#
_cell.length_a   1.000
_cell.length_b   1.000
_cell.length_c   1.000
_cell.angle_alpha   90.00
_cell.angle_beta   90.00
_cell.angle_gamma   90.00
#
_symmetry.space_group_name_H-M   'P 1'
#
loop_
_entity.id
_entity.type
_entity.pdbx_description
1 polymer ?
#
loop_
_entity_poly.entity_id
_entity_poly.type
_entity_poly.pdbx_seq_one_letter_code
_entity_poly.pdbx_strand_id
1 'polypeptide(L)'
;CRWARRGCWSPLRGALGCRGASSAEDAGSGRAKITLELLDHLERLALVDFRNWEGVRRLESAVEFAEQLQAVNTDGIEPMESVLEDRHLYLREDSISEGNCAEELLKKATKTVEGYFMAPPGNIPLPKVEERNTFLHKEDS
;
A
#
# COMPACT_ATOMS: atom_id res chain seq x y z
N CYS A 1 9.70 -37.23 -4.14
CA CYS A 1 10.86 -36.41 -4.55
C CYS A 1 11.41 -35.65 -3.36
N ARG A 2 12.73 -35.63 -3.29
CA ARG A 2 13.57 -35.17 -2.18
C ARG A 2 13.76 -33.66 -2.31
N TRP A 3 13.12 -32.84 -1.48
CA TRP A 3 13.54 -31.46 -1.25
C TRP A 3 13.75 -31.26 0.24
N ALA A 4 15.03 -31.12 0.57
CA ALA A 4 15.57 -31.11 1.90
C ALA A 4 15.54 -29.69 2.48
N ARG A 5 15.37 -29.66 3.81
CA ARG A 5 15.90 -28.69 4.77
C ARG A 5 17.12 -27.91 4.23
N ARG A 6 17.10 -26.58 4.42
CA ARG A 6 18.14 -25.72 5.02
C ARG A 6 18.02 -24.31 4.45
N GLY A 7 17.23 -23.47 5.11
CA GLY A 7 17.42 -22.03 5.11
C GLY A 7 18.13 -21.65 6.40
N CYS A 8 19.45 -21.85 6.46
CA CYS A 8 20.27 -21.24 7.50
C CYS A 8 20.38 -19.76 7.19
N TRP A 9 19.63 -18.91 7.89
CA TRP A 9 20.06 -17.53 8.10
C TRP A 9 21.17 -17.55 9.15
N SER A 10 22.41 -17.70 8.69
CA SER A 10 23.57 -17.44 9.53
C SER A 10 23.84 -15.93 9.54
N PRO A 11 23.91 -15.29 10.72
CA PRO A 11 24.40 -13.93 10.81
C PRO A 11 25.92 -13.97 10.64
N LEU A 12 26.41 -13.42 9.53
CA LEU A 12 27.84 -13.13 9.38
C LEU A 12 28.20 -12.02 10.36
N ARG A 13 28.69 -12.43 11.52
CA ARG A 13 29.27 -11.60 12.57
C ARG A 13 30.63 -11.08 12.07
N GLY A 14 30.62 -9.94 11.40
CA GLY A 14 31.83 -9.16 11.09
C GLY A 14 32.07 -8.14 12.20
N ALA A 15 33.10 -8.37 13.01
CA ALA A 15 33.56 -7.42 14.02
C ALA A 15 34.42 -6.32 13.37
N LEU A 16 33.82 -5.15 13.11
CA LEU A 16 34.56 -3.89 13.06
C LEU A 16 33.78 -2.85 13.86
N GLY A 17 34.44 -2.30 14.87
CA GLY A 17 33.88 -1.28 15.74
C GLY A 17 33.71 0.03 14.99
N CYS A 18 32.51 0.60 15.11
CA CYS A 18 32.29 2.04 15.00
C CYS A 18 31.77 2.49 16.36
N ARG A 19 32.62 3.20 17.10
CA ARG A 19 32.19 4.09 18.17
C ARG A 19 31.37 5.19 17.52
N GLY A 20 30.10 5.26 17.87
CA GLY A 20 29.18 6.32 17.48
C GLY A 20 28.04 6.33 18.48
N ALA A 21 28.29 6.92 19.65
CA ALA A 21 27.19 7.43 20.45
C ALA A 21 26.64 8.65 19.71
N SER A 22 25.46 8.53 19.13
CA SER A 22 24.64 9.66 18.74
C SER A 22 23.23 9.40 19.26
N SER A 23 22.97 10.10 20.36
CA SER A 23 21.70 10.64 20.85
C SER A 23 20.41 10.00 20.32
N ALA A 24 19.62 9.51 21.28
CA ALA A 24 18.18 9.45 21.15
C ALA A 24 17.66 10.85 20.81
N GLU A 25 17.27 11.06 19.55
CA GLU A 25 16.66 12.30 19.09
C GLU A 25 15.21 12.01 18.70
N ASP A 26 14.31 12.45 19.58
CA ASP A 26 12.96 12.96 19.31
C ASP A 26 12.05 12.16 18.36
N ALA A 27 11.26 11.22 18.91
CA ALA A 27 10.07 10.71 18.22
C ALA A 27 8.93 11.70 18.44
N GLY A 28 8.86 12.64 17.50
CA GLY A 28 8.16 13.92 17.60
C GLY A 28 6.65 13.84 17.79
N SER A 29 6.18 14.57 18.80
CA SER A 29 4.83 15.15 18.83
C SER A 29 4.76 16.29 17.81
N GLY A 30 4.64 15.96 16.53
CA GLY A 30 4.50 16.93 15.45
C GLY A 30 3.48 16.44 14.44
N ARG A 31 2.35 17.16 14.33
CA ARG A 31 1.28 16.90 13.34
C ARG A 31 1.89 16.60 11.97
N ALA A 32 1.68 15.39 11.45
CA ALA A 32 2.17 15.01 10.13
C ALA A 32 1.59 15.95 9.07
N LYS A 33 2.44 16.84 8.54
CA LYS A 33 2.07 17.74 7.45
C LYS A 33 2.21 16.99 6.15
N ILE A 34 1.10 16.77 5.46
CA ILE A 34 1.09 16.09 4.17
C ILE A 34 1.47 17.10 3.08
N THR A 35 2.58 16.88 2.39
CA THR A 35 3.01 17.75 1.28
C THR A 35 2.21 17.45 0.01
N LEU A 36 2.12 18.44 -0.88
CA LEU A 36 1.43 18.28 -2.16
C LEU A 36 2.08 17.23 -3.06
N GLU A 37 3.41 17.15 -3.04
CA GLU A 37 4.16 16.12 -3.77
C GLU A 37 3.82 14.71 -3.27
N LEU A 38 3.65 14.55 -1.94
CA LEU A 38 3.25 13.28 -1.33
C LEU A 38 1.80 12.94 -1.69
N LEU A 39 0.88 13.90 -1.62
CA LEU A 39 -0.51 13.70 -2.07
C LEU A 39 -0.55 13.26 -3.53
N ASP A 40 0.16 13.96 -4.41
CA ASP A 40 0.25 13.64 -5.83
C ASP A 40 0.80 12.23 -6.08
N HIS A 41 1.77 11.80 -5.28
CA HIS A 41 2.32 10.46 -5.35
C HIS A 41 1.31 9.40 -4.90
N LEU A 42 0.62 9.65 -3.79
CA LEU A 42 -0.40 8.76 -3.25
C LEU A 42 -1.60 8.60 -4.20
N GLU A 43 -2.05 9.69 -4.84
CA GLU A 43 -3.11 9.64 -5.85
C GLU A 43 -2.75 8.73 -7.03
N ARG A 44 -1.49 8.79 -7.48
CA ARG A 44 -0.98 7.95 -8.59
C ARG A 44 -0.95 6.48 -8.22
N LEU A 45 -0.58 6.15 -6.99
CA LEU A 45 -0.52 4.78 -6.51
C LEU A 45 -1.91 4.20 -6.25
N ALA A 46 -2.79 4.98 -5.62
CA ALA A 46 -4.13 4.55 -5.25
C ALA A 46 -5.11 4.62 -6.42
N LEU A 47 -4.80 5.37 -7.49
CA LEU A 47 -5.73 5.72 -8.57
C LEU A 47 -7.01 6.41 -8.03
N VAL A 48 -6.84 7.22 -6.97
CA VAL A 48 -7.89 7.97 -6.28
C VAL A 48 -7.60 9.46 -6.39
N ASP A 49 -8.64 10.29 -6.40
CA ASP A 49 -8.53 11.74 -6.37
C ASP A 49 -8.76 12.27 -4.94
N PHE A 50 -7.71 12.80 -4.31
CA PHE A 50 -7.73 13.39 -2.97
C PHE A 50 -7.77 14.93 -3.01
N ARG A 51 -7.80 15.56 -4.20
CA ARG A 51 -7.81 17.02 -4.40
C ARG A 51 -9.12 17.74 -4.02
N ASN A 52 -9.80 17.22 -2.99
CA ASN A 52 -10.80 17.94 -2.21
C ASN A 52 -10.21 18.21 -0.82
N TRP A 53 -10.38 19.43 -0.30
CA TRP A 53 -9.99 19.81 1.06
C TRP A 53 -10.46 18.79 2.11
N GLU A 54 -11.70 18.31 1.99
CA GLU A 54 -12.18 17.33 2.95
C GLU A 54 -11.48 15.97 2.85
N GLY A 55 -10.97 15.61 1.66
CA GLY A 55 -10.20 14.38 1.44
C GLY A 55 -8.84 14.45 2.12
N VAL A 56 -8.14 15.58 1.95
CA VAL A 56 -6.87 15.86 2.62
C VAL A 56 -7.04 15.85 4.13
N ARG A 57 -8.06 16.54 4.67
CA ARG A 57 -8.33 16.55 6.11
C ARG A 57 -8.61 15.15 6.67
N ARG A 58 -9.38 14.33 5.95
CA ARG A 58 -9.65 12.94 6.35
C ARG A 58 -8.37 12.10 6.36
N LEU A 59 -7.48 12.31 5.39
CA LEU A 59 -6.19 11.64 5.34
C LEU A 59 -5.30 12.06 6.53
N GLU A 60 -5.21 13.36 6.83
CA GLU A 60 -4.49 13.86 8.01
C GLU A 60 -5.01 13.24 9.29
N SER A 61 -6.33 13.24 9.51
CA SER A 61 -6.92 12.63 10.71
C SER A 61 -6.70 11.11 10.79
N ALA A 62 -6.65 10.40 9.66
CA ALA A 62 -6.36 8.97 9.65
C ALA A 62 -4.89 8.67 10.00
N VAL A 63 -3.95 9.53 9.56
CA VAL A 63 -2.54 9.43 9.91
C VAL A 63 -2.35 9.73 11.41
N GLU A 64 -2.94 10.82 11.92
CA GLU A 64 -2.92 11.16 13.34
C GLU A 64 -3.50 10.03 14.21
N PHE A 65 -4.53 9.32 13.73
CA PHE A 65 -5.07 8.16 14.42
C PHE A 65 -4.09 6.97 14.44
N ALA A 66 -3.40 6.70 13.33
CA ALA A 66 -2.43 5.61 13.24
C ALA A 66 -1.16 5.87 14.08
N GLU A 67 -0.76 7.13 14.25
CA GLU A 67 0.40 7.53 15.07
C GLU A 67 0.29 7.06 16.53
N GLN A 68 -0.92 6.86 17.05
CA GLN A 68 -1.16 6.31 18.39
C GLN A 68 -0.50 4.93 18.60
N LEU A 69 -0.31 4.16 17.52
CA LEU A 69 0.35 2.84 17.58
C LEU A 69 1.85 2.94 17.86
N GLN A 70 2.50 4.09 17.62
CA GLN A 70 3.92 4.30 17.92
C GLN A 70 4.21 4.29 19.42
N ALA A 71 3.22 4.54 20.27
CA ALA A 71 3.37 4.46 21.72
C ALA A 71 3.54 3.02 22.23
N VAL A 72 3.27 2.01 21.40
CA VAL A 72 3.39 0.60 21.76
C VAL A 72 4.80 0.10 21.46
N ASN A 73 5.51 -0.39 22.48
CA ASN A 73 6.82 -1.02 22.29
C ASN A 73 6.66 -2.38 21.59
N THR A 74 7.27 -2.51 20.40
CA THR A 74 7.27 -3.74 19.59
C THR A 74 8.68 -4.32 19.41
N ASP A 75 9.66 -3.87 20.20
CA ASP A 75 11.05 -4.33 20.13
C ASP A 75 11.16 -5.84 20.39
N GLY A 76 11.71 -6.56 19.42
CA GLY A 76 11.93 -8.01 19.52
C GLY A 76 10.68 -8.87 19.37
N ILE A 77 9.54 -8.28 18.99
CA ILE A 77 8.30 -9.02 18.66
C ILE A 77 8.33 -9.41 17.18
N GLU A 78 8.08 -10.68 16.89
CA GLU A 78 7.93 -11.18 15.52
C GLU A 78 6.58 -10.70 14.95
N PRO A 79 6.53 -10.11 13.74
CA PRO A 79 5.26 -9.69 13.12
C PRO A 79 4.31 -10.87 12.91
N MET A 80 3.03 -10.66 13.22
CA MET A 80 2.00 -11.68 13.01
C MET A 80 1.61 -11.77 11.53
N GLU A 81 1.80 -12.94 10.92
CA GLU A 81 1.45 -13.19 9.50
C GLU A 81 0.01 -13.70 9.31
N SER A 82 -0.45 -14.59 10.18
CA SER A 82 -1.79 -15.19 10.14
C SER A 82 -2.23 -15.53 11.56
N VAL A 83 -3.52 -15.37 11.86
CA VAL A 83 -4.08 -15.79 13.15
C VAL A 83 -4.17 -17.33 13.24
N LEU A 84 -4.03 -18.03 12.12
CA LEU A 84 -4.23 -19.48 12.00
C LEU A 84 -2.89 -20.22 11.83
N GLU A 85 -1.94 -19.97 12.72
CA GLU A 85 -0.59 -20.54 12.67
C GLU A 85 -0.58 -22.09 12.74
N ASP A 86 -1.54 -22.68 13.46
CA ASP A 86 -1.66 -24.14 13.62
C ASP A 86 -2.22 -24.87 12.40
N ARG A 87 -2.56 -24.16 11.32
CA ARG A 87 -3.17 -24.76 10.13
C ARG A 87 -2.15 -24.92 9.02
N HIS A 88 -2.19 -26.08 8.37
CA HIS A 88 -1.43 -26.29 7.14
C HIS A 88 -2.01 -25.50 5.98
N LEU A 89 -1.15 -25.14 5.02
CA LEU A 89 -1.57 -24.55 3.74
C LEU A 89 -2.38 -25.57 2.94
N TYR A 90 -3.64 -25.24 2.68
CA TYR A 90 -4.51 -26.07 1.85
C TYR A 90 -4.17 -25.87 0.38
N LEU A 91 -3.82 -26.97 -0.28
CA LEU A 91 -3.66 -26.98 -1.73
C LEU A 91 -4.99 -27.35 -2.38
N ARG A 92 -5.34 -26.65 -3.44
CA ARG A 92 -6.47 -27.02 -4.31
C ARG A 92 -6.06 -28.22 -5.17
N GLU A 93 -6.92 -29.21 -5.29
CA GLU A 93 -6.73 -30.30 -6.25
C GLU A 93 -6.70 -29.76 -7.69
N ASP A 94 -5.84 -30.33 -8.54
CA ASP A 94 -5.75 -29.96 -9.95
C ASP A 94 -6.87 -30.63 -10.77
N SER A 95 -8.09 -30.20 -10.51
CA SER A 95 -9.30 -30.69 -11.18
C SER A 95 -10.10 -29.53 -11.79
N ILE A 96 -10.74 -29.80 -12.93
CA ILE A 96 -11.57 -28.81 -13.63
C ILE A 96 -12.88 -28.67 -12.85
N SER A 97 -13.10 -27.49 -12.27
CA SER A 97 -14.28 -27.21 -11.42
C SER A 97 -15.40 -26.51 -12.18
N GLU A 98 -15.05 -25.57 -13.07
CA GLU A 98 -15.99 -24.72 -13.81
C GLU A 98 -15.64 -24.70 -15.30
N GLY A 99 -16.65 -24.60 -16.16
CA GLY A 99 -16.48 -24.60 -17.61
C GLY A 99 -17.39 -23.60 -18.31
N ASN A 100 -16.84 -22.93 -19.34
CA ASN A 100 -17.55 -22.10 -20.31
C ASN A 100 -18.45 -20.97 -19.75
N CYS A 101 -17.96 -20.21 -18.76
CA CYS A 101 -18.68 -19.07 -18.17
C CYS A 101 -18.46 -17.73 -18.89
N ALA A 102 -17.95 -17.74 -20.14
CA ALA A 102 -17.53 -16.53 -20.84
C ALA A 102 -18.68 -15.52 -21.00
N GLU A 103 -19.87 -15.98 -21.38
CA GLU A 103 -21.04 -15.12 -21.57
C GLU A 103 -21.47 -14.44 -20.26
N GLU A 104 -21.46 -15.16 -19.14
CA GLU A 104 -21.87 -14.62 -17.84
C GLU A 104 -20.86 -13.60 -17.30
N LEU A 105 -19.57 -13.83 -17.53
CA LEU A 105 -18.51 -12.91 -17.14
C LEU A 105 -18.53 -11.63 -17.99
N LEU A 106 -18.69 -11.76 -19.30
CA LEU A 106 -18.70 -10.62 -20.22
C LEU A 106 -19.93 -9.72 -20.05
N LYS A 107 -21.07 -10.26 -19.60
CA LYS A 107 -22.26 -9.47 -19.23
C LYS A 107 -22.00 -8.45 -18.13
N LYS A 108 -20.98 -8.65 -17.29
CA LYS A 108 -20.62 -7.72 -16.21
C LYS A 108 -19.78 -6.53 -16.68
N ALA A 109 -19.25 -6.57 -17.90
CA ALA A 109 -18.38 -5.53 -18.42
C ALA A 109 -19.16 -4.36 -19.03
N THR A 110 -18.63 -3.15 -18.88
CA THR A 110 -19.22 -1.94 -19.49
C THR A 110 -19.13 -1.95 -21.01
N LYS A 111 -18.01 -2.42 -21.56
CA LYS A 111 -17.78 -2.52 -23.01
C LYS A 111 -17.07 -3.82 -23.33
N THR A 112 -17.58 -4.51 -24.33
CA THR A 112 -16.97 -5.73 -24.88
C THR A 112 -16.96 -5.65 -26.39
N VAL A 113 -15.95 -6.25 -27.02
CA VAL A 113 -15.84 -6.40 -28.48
C VAL A 113 -15.34 -7.80 -28.75
N GLU A 114 -16.06 -8.56 -29.57
CA GLU A 114 -15.65 -9.90 -30.04
C GLU A 114 -15.24 -10.86 -28.91
N GLY A 115 -15.89 -10.78 -27.74
CA GLY A 115 -15.57 -11.63 -26.59
C GLY A 115 -14.44 -11.13 -25.69
N TYR A 116 -13.92 -9.93 -25.92
CA TYR A 116 -12.87 -9.30 -25.11
C TYR A 116 -13.40 -8.15 -24.27
N PHE A 117 -12.81 -7.95 -23.08
CA PHE A 117 -12.99 -6.73 -22.30
C PHE A 117 -12.29 -5.56 -22.98
N MET A 118 -13.01 -4.47 -23.21
CA MET A 118 -12.43 -3.27 -23.80
C MET A 118 -12.00 -2.31 -22.68
N ALA A 119 -10.70 -2.01 -22.61
CA ALA A 119 -10.17 -0.92 -21.81
C ALA A 119 -9.73 0.25 -22.72
N PRO A 120 -9.83 1.51 -22.25
CA PRO A 120 -9.26 2.65 -22.97
C PRO A 120 -7.76 2.46 -23.17
N PRO A 121 -7.20 2.83 -24.33
CA PRO A 121 -5.75 2.83 -24.53
C PRO A 121 -5.15 4.02 -23.78
N GLY A 122 -4.82 3.84 -22.50
CA GLY A 122 -4.14 4.87 -21.73
C GLY A 122 -4.25 4.66 -20.23
N ASN A 123 -3.12 4.87 -19.55
CA ASN A 123 -3.08 5.11 -18.11
C ASN A 123 -4.06 6.27 -17.82
N ILE A 124 -4.99 6.10 -16.89
CA ILE A 124 -5.96 7.16 -16.53
C ILE A 124 -5.13 8.40 -16.18
N PRO A 125 -5.13 9.46 -17.01
CA PRO A 125 -4.27 10.59 -16.75
C PRO A 125 -4.84 11.32 -15.55
N LEU A 126 -4.08 11.38 -14.47
CA LEU A 126 -4.38 12.36 -13.44
C LEU A 126 -4.26 13.77 -14.08
N PRO A 127 -5.12 14.72 -13.70
CA PRO A 127 -5.05 16.08 -14.20
C PRO A 127 -3.66 16.69 -13.98
N LYS A 128 -3.27 17.60 -14.87
CA LYS A 128 -1.91 18.16 -14.91
C LYS A 128 -1.61 18.98 -13.65
N VAL A 129 -0.33 18.99 -13.25
CA VAL A 129 0.18 19.71 -12.06
C VAL A 129 -0.19 21.20 -12.07
N GLU A 130 -0.29 21.83 -13.24
CA GLU A 130 -0.66 23.25 -13.37
C GLU A 130 -2.12 23.53 -12.99
N GLU A 131 -3.05 22.65 -13.37
CA GLU A 131 -4.46 22.74 -12.97
C GLU A 131 -4.60 22.47 -11.46
N ARG A 132 -3.69 21.68 -10.88
CA ARG A 132 -3.68 21.28 -9.46
C ARG A 132 -3.35 22.43 -8.49
N ASN A 133 -2.45 23.34 -8.86
CA ASN A 133 -2.06 24.48 -8.00
C ASN A 133 -3.19 25.49 -7.78
N THR A 134 -4.15 25.56 -8.71
CA THR A 134 -5.27 26.53 -8.62
C THR A 134 -6.26 26.22 -7.50
N PHE A 135 -6.34 24.96 -7.04
CA PHE A 135 -7.29 24.52 -6.01
C PHE A 135 -6.92 24.94 -4.58
N LEU A 136 -5.62 25.14 -4.32
CA LEU A 136 -5.10 25.48 -2.99
C LEU A 136 -5.15 27.00 -2.74
N HIS A 137 -4.99 27.81 -3.80
CA HIS A 137 -5.09 29.27 -3.71
C HIS A 137 -6.52 29.78 -3.49
N LYS A 138 -7.52 28.90 -3.49
CA LYS A 138 -8.90 29.28 -3.12
C LYS A 138 -9.06 29.51 -1.61
N GLU A 139 -8.04 29.19 -0.81
CA GLU A 139 -7.96 29.59 0.60
C GLU A 139 -7.56 31.06 0.77
N ASP A 140 -6.91 31.69 -0.22
CA ASP A 140 -6.37 33.06 -0.09
C ASP A 140 -7.27 34.15 -0.72
N SER A 141 -8.53 33.83 -1.09
CA SER A 141 -9.50 34.78 -1.67
C SER A 141 -10.86 34.76 -0.98
#